data_AF-A0A7V9JP37-F1
#
_entry.id   AF-A0A7V9JP37-F1
#
_cell.length_a   1.000
_cell.length_b   1.000
_cell.length_c   1.000
_cell.angle_alpha   90.00
_cell.angle_beta   90.00
_cell.angle_gamma   90.00
#
_symmetry.space_group_name_H-M   'P 1'
#
loop_
_entity.id
_entity.type
_entity.pdbx_description
1 polymer ?
#
loop_
_entity_poly.entity_id
_entity_poly.type
_entity_poly.pdbx_seq_one_letter_code
_entity_poly.pdbx_strand_id
1 'polypeptide(L)'
;GVCGRATAERKQRPLPVEAEIAPELLERGDTLVALGGGCTTDIAGFVAATYLRGIDWAAVPTTLVGQVDAAIGGKTAINLPSGKNLVGSFHWPVRTIVDPALLQTLPERERRAGLAEVVKTGLLAGEPLWELPEPELVRRCAAYKAAVCLRDPHEHGPRAVLNLGHTFAHALEGAADGTVGHGEAVALGLLAALRLSSEELGLDPAVSREVEEVLRPRPVRVDRERAWASLGRDKKRAGGRVRLVLLEAPGRPVSGVELPEGRVRAALDALVAE
;
A
#
# COMPACT_ATOMS: atom_id res chain seq x y z
N GLY A 1 2.32 -10.61 -28.29
CA GLY A 1 1.53 -11.56 -29.10
C GLY A 1 0.58 -12.32 -28.19
N VAL A 2 -0.68 -12.47 -28.63
CA VAL A 2 -1.75 -13.45 -28.30
C VAL A 2 -2.08 -13.78 -26.83
N CYS A 3 -3.37 -13.59 -26.52
CA CYS A 3 -4.13 -13.96 -25.31
C CYS A 3 -4.56 -15.44 -25.33
N GLY A 4 -4.54 -16.14 -24.17
CA GLY A 4 -4.96 -17.55 -24.03
C GLY A 4 -5.94 -17.79 -22.89
N ARG A 5 -7.00 -18.57 -23.15
CA ARG A 5 -8.01 -19.06 -22.18
C ARG A 5 -7.62 -20.45 -21.65
N ALA A 6 -7.96 -20.69 -20.38
CA ALA A 6 -7.63 -21.88 -19.60
C ALA A 6 -8.49 -23.13 -19.92
N THR A 7 -7.90 -24.31 -19.71
CA THR A 7 -8.59 -25.58 -19.43
C THR A 7 -7.95 -26.31 -18.24
N ALA A 8 -8.78 -27.06 -17.53
CA ALA A 8 -8.61 -27.50 -16.15
C ALA A 8 -7.60 -28.65 -15.90
N GLU A 9 -7.12 -28.68 -14.64
CA GLU A 9 -6.57 -29.82 -13.87
C GLU A 9 -5.03 -30.06 -13.86
N ARG A 10 -4.37 -29.56 -12.80
CA ARG A 10 -3.46 -30.29 -11.86
C ARG A 10 -2.74 -29.28 -10.92
N LYS A 11 -3.36 -28.85 -9.82
CA LYS A 11 -3.17 -29.36 -8.42
C LYS A 11 -1.72 -29.62 -7.98
N GLN A 12 -0.97 -28.55 -7.69
CA GLN A 12 -0.03 -28.37 -6.57
C GLN A 12 0.43 -26.88 -6.58
N ARG A 13 -0.19 -25.99 -5.77
CA ARG A 13 0.00 -24.51 -5.83
C ARG A 13 1.02 -24.01 -4.80
N PRO A 14 1.84 -23.01 -5.17
CA PRO A 14 1.58 -21.64 -4.73
C PRO A 14 1.53 -20.61 -5.89
N LEU A 15 0.86 -19.48 -5.62
CA LEU A 15 0.64 -18.24 -6.42
C LEU A 15 -0.38 -18.32 -7.58
N PRO A 16 -1.57 -17.70 -7.44
CA PRO A 16 -2.48 -17.48 -8.55
C PRO A 16 -2.07 -16.18 -9.28
N VAL A 17 -0.98 -16.24 -10.02
CA VAL A 17 -0.73 -15.33 -11.15
C VAL A 17 -0.07 -16.21 -12.20
N GLU A 18 -0.85 -16.69 -13.17
CA GLU A 18 -0.33 -17.25 -14.42
C GLU A 18 0.28 -16.10 -15.23
N ALA A 19 1.40 -15.55 -14.74
CA ALA A 19 2.34 -14.85 -15.57
C ALA A 19 3.18 -15.95 -16.23
N GLU A 20 2.70 -16.47 -17.36
CA GLU A 20 3.59 -17.13 -18.32
C GLU A 20 4.50 -16.03 -18.91
N ILE A 21 5.51 -15.63 -18.14
CA ILE A 21 6.68 -14.99 -18.74
C ILE A 21 7.35 -16.13 -19.47
N ALA A 22 7.11 -16.25 -20.78
CA ALA A 22 7.90 -17.10 -21.65
C ALA A 22 9.30 -16.46 -21.72
N PRO A 23 10.26 -16.86 -20.88
CA PRO A 23 11.54 -16.16 -20.76
C PRO A 23 12.41 -16.41 -22.00
N GLU A 24 11.97 -17.28 -22.90
CA GLU A 24 12.66 -17.69 -24.11
C GLU A 24 12.48 -16.68 -25.26
N LEU A 25 11.69 -15.61 -25.06
CA LEU A 25 11.38 -14.61 -26.10
C LEU A 25 11.85 -13.18 -25.82
N LEU A 26 12.32 -12.85 -24.60
CA LEU A 26 12.69 -11.49 -24.24
C LEU A 26 14.22 -11.29 -24.29
N GLU A 27 14.65 -10.30 -25.06
CA GLU A 27 16.03 -9.85 -25.11
C GLU A 27 16.28 -8.66 -24.16
N ARG A 28 17.55 -8.30 -23.93
CA ARG A 28 17.90 -7.19 -23.02
C ARG A 28 17.29 -5.84 -23.43
N GLY A 29 17.01 -5.65 -24.72
CA GLY A 29 16.42 -4.42 -25.26
C GLY A 29 14.90 -4.36 -25.19
N ASP A 30 14.24 -5.45 -24.80
CA ASP A 30 12.78 -5.50 -24.73
C ASP A 30 12.23 -4.85 -23.45
N THR A 31 10.96 -4.50 -23.48
CA THR A 31 10.22 -3.92 -22.34
C THR A 31 9.10 -4.85 -21.90
N LEU A 32 9.10 -5.25 -20.63
CA LEU A 32 7.99 -5.97 -20.00
C LEU A 32 6.84 -4.99 -19.66
N VAL A 33 5.62 -5.25 -20.12
CA VAL A 33 4.46 -4.42 -19.79
C VAL A 33 3.56 -5.13 -18.78
N ALA A 34 3.36 -4.52 -17.61
CA ALA A 34 2.54 -5.05 -16.53
C ALA A 34 1.14 -4.40 -16.54
N LEU A 35 0.14 -5.13 -17.02
CA LEU A 35 -1.27 -4.69 -17.01
C LEU A 35 -2.04 -5.41 -15.89
N GLY A 36 -2.38 -4.69 -14.82
CA GLY A 36 -3.10 -5.28 -13.69
C GLY A 36 -3.08 -4.41 -12.43
N GLY A 37 -3.48 -4.98 -11.29
CA GLY A 37 -3.39 -4.31 -9.99
C GLY A 37 -1.98 -4.34 -9.38
N GLY A 38 -1.85 -3.88 -8.13
CA GLY A 38 -0.57 -3.81 -7.40
C GLY A 38 0.22 -5.12 -7.38
N CYS A 39 -0.46 -6.27 -7.16
CA CYS A 39 0.21 -7.58 -7.18
C CYS A 39 0.85 -7.89 -8.54
N THR A 40 0.19 -7.54 -9.65
CA THR A 40 0.70 -7.75 -11.00
C THR A 40 1.92 -6.87 -11.26
N THR A 41 1.86 -5.60 -10.86
CA THR A 41 2.97 -4.66 -11.05
C THR A 41 4.18 -5.01 -10.18
N ASP A 42 3.97 -5.47 -8.95
CA ASP A 42 5.05 -5.91 -8.05
C ASP A 42 5.79 -7.13 -8.60
N ILE A 43 5.05 -8.16 -9.04
CA ILE A 43 5.64 -9.37 -9.61
C ILE A 43 6.37 -9.06 -10.91
N ALA A 44 5.73 -8.33 -11.83
CA ALA A 44 6.33 -7.98 -13.11
C ALA A 44 7.58 -7.12 -12.93
N GLY A 45 7.54 -6.13 -12.04
CA GLY A 45 8.70 -5.30 -11.72
C GLY A 45 9.84 -6.10 -11.10
N PHE A 46 9.53 -7.06 -10.21
CA PHE A 46 10.55 -7.94 -9.61
C PHE A 46 11.19 -8.89 -10.63
N VAL A 47 10.37 -9.45 -11.54
CA VAL A 47 10.86 -10.23 -12.69
C VAL A 47 11.75 -9.37 -13.56
N ALA A 48 11.31 -8.18 -13.95
CA ALA A 48 12.09 -7.27 -14.77
C ALA A 48 13.43 -6.87 -14.11
N ALA A 49 13.45 -6.73 -12.79
CA ALA A 49 14.66 -6.41 -12.03
C ALA A 49 15.71 -7.54 -12.06
N THR A 50 15.25 -8.79 -12.14
CA THR A 50 16.11 -9.98 -11.95
C THR A 50 16.41 -10.70 -13.26
N TYR A 51 15.47 -10.68 -14.22
CA TYR A 51 15.63 -11.28 -15.54
C TYR A 51 16.73 -10.58 -16.33
N LEU A 52 17.69 -11.34 -16.86
CA LEU A 52 18.92 -10.84 -17.51
C LEU A 52 19.66 -9.75 -16.71
N ARG A 53 19.52 -9.74 -15.37
CA ARG A 53 20.06 -8.71 -14.44
C ARG A 53 19.46 -7.32 -14.63
N GLY A 54 18.23 -7.24 -15.11
CA GLY A 54 17.54 -5.98 -15.37
C GLY A 54 17.18 -5.85 -16.85
N ILE A 55 15.88 -5.78 -17.11
CA ILE A 55 15.29 -5.30 -18.36
C ILE A 55 14.34 -4.14 -18.07
N ASP A 56 13.99 -3.39 -19.11
CA ASP A 56 13.02 -2.32 -19.00
C ASP A 56 11.63 -2.88 -18.72
N TRP A 57 10.82 -2.10 -18.00
CA TRP A 57 9.41 -2.44 -17.79
C TRP A 57 8.54 -1.20 -17.65
N ALA A 58 7.27 -1.35 -18.00
CA ALA A 58 6.25 -0.33 -17.85
C ALA A 58 5.07 -0.86 -17.02
N ALA A 59 4.55 0.00 -16.13
CA ALA A 59 3.39 -0.32 -15.31
C ALA A 59 2.13 0.31 -15.92
N VAL A 60 1.07 -0.49 -16.09
CA VAL A 60 -0.26 -0.05 -16.51
C VAL A 60 -1.29 -0.49 -15.45
N PRO A 61 -1.37 0.24 -14.31
CA PRO A 61 -2.25 -0.12 -13.22
C PRO A 61 -3.74 -0.06 -13.59
N THR A 62 -4.48 -1.14 -13.34
CA THR A 62 -5.92 -1.27 -13.63
C THR A 62 -6.81 -1.18 -12.39
N THR A 63 -6.25 -0.91 -11.21
CA THR A 63 -7.00 -0.75 -9.95
C THR A 63 -6.74 0.63 -9.37
N LEU A 64 -7.67 1.14 -8.57
CA LEU A 64 -7.50 2.46 -7.94
C LEU A 64 -6.23 2.51 -7.08
N VAL A 65 -5.99 1.52 -6.21
CA VAL A 65 -4.74 1.38 -5.43
C VAL A 65 -3.51 1.41 -6.33
N GLY A 66 -3.54 0.70 -7.46
CA GLY A 66 -2.43 0.68 -8.40
C GLY A 66 -2.15 2.07 -8.99
N GLN A 67 -3.21 2.80 -9.36
CA GLN A 67 -3.11 4.10 -10.01
C GLN A 67 -2.69 5.22 -9.06
N VAL A 68 -3.03 5.13 -7.77
CA VAL A 68 -2.76 6.19 -6.78
C VAL A 68 -1.56 5.91 -5.87
N ASP A 69 -1.13 4.65 -5.75
CA ASP A 69 -0.08 4.26 -4.79
C ASP A 69 0.86 3.16 -5.31
N ALA A 70 0.36 1.94 -5.52
CA ALA A 70 1.21 0.75 -5.61
C ALA A 70 2.12 0.71 -6.86
N ALA A 71 1.67 1.22 -8.01
CA ALA A 71 2.48 1.23 -9.23
C ALA A 71 3.48 2.39 -9.30
N ILE A 72 3.62 3.19 -8.23
CA ILE A 72 4.40 4.42 -8.20
C ILE A 72 5.50 4.33 -7.12
N GLY A 73 6.75 4.45 -7.57
CA GLY A 73 7.92 4.56 -6.70
C GLY A 73 8.86 3.36 -6.67
N GLY A 74 8.74 2.45 -7.65
CA GLY A 74 9.76 1.44 -7.98
C GLY A 74 9.96 0.33 -6.95
N LYS A 75 9.13 0.24 -5.89
CA LYS A 75 9.16 -0.91 -4.98
C LYS A 75 8.52 -2.10 -5.72
N THR A 76 9.26 -3.20 -5.81
CA THR A 76 8.81 -4.44 -6.42
C THR A 76 9.16 -5.57 -5.49
N ALA A 77 8.24 -6.48 -5.21
CA ALA A 77 8.48 -7.53 -4.24
C ALA A 77 7.59 -8.76 -4.47
N ILE A 78 8.00 -9.84 -3.83
CA ILE A 78 7.21 -11.06 -3.69
C ILE A 78 7.06 -11.42 -2.22
N ASN A 79 5.98 -12.14 -1.93
CA ASN A 79 5.70 -12.66 -0.60
C ASN A 79 6.48 -13.95 -0.35
N LEU A 80 6.94 -14.14 0.89
CA LEU A 80 7.43 -15.42 1.39
C LEU A 80 6.41 -16.02 2.37
N PRO A 81 6.46 -17.33 2.67
CA PRO A 81 5.66 -17.90 3.76
C PRO A 81 5.89 -17.19 5.10
N SER A 82 7.08 -16.62 5.30
CA SER A 82 7.44 -15.86 6.50
C SER A 82 6.89 -14.43 6.52
N GLY A 83 6.38 -13.86 5.43
CA GLY A 83 5.79 -12.52 5.41
C GLY A 83 5.65 -11.88 4.03
N LYS A 84 4.89 -10.79 3.98
CA LYS A 84 4.65 -10.03 2.75
C LYS A 84 5.85 -9.17 2.35
N ASN A 85 6.07 -9.01 1.04
CA ASN A 85 7.04 -8.08 0.44
C ASN A 85 8.48 -8.18 1.00
N LEU A 86 8.92 -9.38 1.43
CA LEU A 86 10.21 -9.57 2.08
C LEU A 86 11.39 -9.71 1.11
N VAL A 87 11.12 -10.17 -0.12
CA VAL A 87 12.12 -10.32 -1.18
C VAL A 87 11.71 -9.41 -2.31
N GLY A 88 12.58 -8.47 -2.66
CA GLY A 88 12.24 -7.43 -3.63
C GLY A 88 13.43 -6.63 -4.10
N SER A 89 13.15 -5.66 -4.96
CA SER A 89 14.11 -4.71 -5.49
C SER A 89 13.46 -3.32 -5.62
N PHE A 90 14.27 -2.28 -5.50
CA PHE A 90 13.93 -0.97 -6.03
C PHE A 90 14.27 -0.95 -7.53
N HIS A 91 13.29 -1.25 -8.38
CA HIS A 91 13.43 -1.25 -9.85
C HIS A 91 12.36 -0.34 -10.46
N TRP A 92 12.78 0.81 -10.96
CA TRP A 92 11.85 1.82 -11.47
C TRP A 92 11.31 1.43 -12.85
N PRO A 93 10.00 1.56 -13.09
CA PRO A 93 9.47 1.40 -14.44
C PRO A 93 9.98 2.55 -15.32
N VAL A 94 10.25 2.28 -16.59
CA VAL A 94 10.58 3.33 -17.56
C VAL A 94 9.39 4.27 -17.76
N ARG A 95 8.16 3.77 -17.57
CA ARG A 95 6.90 4.54 -17.57
C ARG A 95 5.85 3.89 -16.66
N THR A 96 5.11 4.72 -15.93
CA THR A 96 3.83 4.33 -15.31
C THR A 96 2.70 5.02 -16.06
N ILE A 97 1.81 4.25 -16.68
CA ILE A 97 0.70 4.74 -17.51
C ILE A 97 -0.57 4.62 -16.69
N VAL A 98 -1.04 5.76 -16.17
CA VAL A 98 -2.26 5.85 -15.37
C VAL A 98 -3.41 6.28 -16.27
N ASP A 99 -4.37 5.38 -16.47
CA ASP A 99 -5.59 5.64 -17.23
C ASP A 99 -6.84 5.44 -16.35
N PRO A 100 -7.47 6.52 -15.86
CA PRO A 100 -8.69 6.42 -15.06
C PRO A 100 -9.86 5.73 -15.78
N ALA A 101 -9.87 5.67 -17.12
CA ALA A 101 -10.91 4.95 -17.86
C ALA A 101 -10.92 3.44 -17.55
N LEU A 102 -9.76 2.87 -17.19
CA LEU A 102 -9.65 1.47 -16.77
C LEU A 102 -10.41 1.18 -15.45
N LEU A 103 -10.73 2.21 -14.66
CA LEU A 103 -11.49 2.06 -13.42
C LEU A 103 -12.99 1.90 -13.67
N GLN A 104 -13.50 2.14 -14.88
CA GLN A 104 -14.93 2.02 -15.20
C GLN A 104 -15.47 0.60 -15.00
N THR A 105 -14.63 -0.43 -15.13
CA THR A 105 -14.98 -1.84 -14.94
C THR A 105 -14.53 -2.39 -13.58
N LEU A 106 -13.92 -1.55 -12.73
CA LEU A 106 -13.40 -1.98 -11.43
C LEU A 106 -14.56 -2.28 -10.47
N PRO A 107 -14.57 -3.48 -9.83
CA PRO A 107 -15.58 -3.79 -8.83
C PRO A 107 -15.56 -2.78 -7.69
N GLU A 108 -16.74 -2.42 -7.19
CA GLU A 108 -16.88 -1.42 -6.13
C GLU A 108 -16.08 -1.76 -4.86
N ARG A 109 -15.95 -3.05 -4.53
CA ARG A 109 -15.09 -3.52 -3.43
C ARG A 109 -13.63 -3.07 -3.61
N GLU A 110 -13.08 -3.21 -4.81
CA GLU A 110 -11.69 -2.83 -5.11
C GLU A 110 -11.53 -1.30 -5.18
N ARG A 111 -12.56 -0.60 -5.66
CA ARG A 111 -12.61 0.88 -5.61
C ARG A 111 -12.55 1.36 -4.16
N ARG A 112 -13.39 0.81 -3.28
CA ARG A 112 -13.39 1.14 -1.85
C ARG A 112 -12.05 0.81 -1.18
N ALA A 113 -11.38 -0.28 -1.58
CA ALA A 113 -10.05 -0.59 -1.08
C ALA A 113 -9.02 0.49 -1.46
N GLY A 114 -9.13 1.10 -2.66
CA GLY A 114 -8.28 2.21 -3.07
C GLY A 114 -8.61 3.54 -2.42
N LEU A 115 -9.85 3.76 -1.96
CA LEU A 115 -10.25 5.02 -1.34
C LEU A 115 -9.45 5.34 -0.08
N ALA A 116 -9.04 4.33 0.70
CA ALA A 116 -8.20 4.53 1.88
C ALA A 116 -6.85 5.17 1.53
N GLU A 117 -6.25 4.79 0.39
CA GLU A 117 -5.00 5.38 -0.11
C GLU A 117 -5.18 6.81 -0.63
N VAL A 118 -6.34 7.09 -1.23
CA VAL A 118 -6.73 8.45 -1.63
C VAL A 118 -6.87 9.34 -0.40
N VAL A 119 -7.56 8.87 0.64
CA VAL A 119 -7.72 9.60 1.91
C VAL A 119 -6.38 9.83 2.60
N LYS A 120 -5.53 8.80 2.70
CA LYS A 120 -4.15 8.94 3.20
C LYS A 120 -3.41 10.04 2.45
N THR A 121 -3.46 10.01 1.12
CA THR A 121 -2.76 11.00 0.29
C THR A 121 -3.33 12.40 0.49
N GLY A 122 -4.65 12.54 0.61
CA GLY A 122 -5.28 13.83 0.90
C GLY A 122 -4.88 14.41 2.26
N LEU A 123 -4.85 13.58 3.31
CA LEU A 123 -4.36 13.97 4.64
C LEU A 123 -2.90 14.44 4.59
N LEU A 124 -2.05 13.73 3.84
CA LEU A 124 -0.63 14.07 3.68
C LEU A 124 -0.41 15.30 2.80
N ALA A 125 -1.31 15.58 1.85
CA ALA A 125 -1.27 16.76 0.99
C ALA A 125 -1.92 17.99 1.63
N GLY A 126 -2.79 17.80 2.63
CA GLY A 126 -3.58 18.87 3.23
C GLY A 126 -4.79 19.27 2.40
N GLU A 127 -5.33 18.34 1.60
CA GLU A 127 -6.45 18.58 0.70
C GLU A 127 -7.40 17.37 0.71
N PRO A 128 -8.73 17.54 0.78
CA PRO A 128 -9.69 16.44 0.75
C PRO A 128 -9.83 15.84 -0.65
N LEU A 129 -8.78 15.15 -1.14
CA LEU A 129 -8.71 14.61 -2.50
C LEU A 129 -9.85 13.63 -2.85
N TRP A 130 -10.47 13.01 -1.84
CA TRP A 130 -11.60 12.10 -2.00
C TRP A 130 -12.90 12.78 -2.44
N GLU A 131 -12.98 14.11 -2.38
CA GLU A 131 -14.14 14.88 -2.84
C GLU A 131 -14.05 15.24 -4.33
N LEU A 132 -12.89 15.05 -4.95
CA LEU A 132 -12.67 15.40 -6.35
C LEU A 132 -13.26 14.33 -7.28
N PRO A 133 -13.59 14.67 -8.54
CA PRO A 133 -13.93 13.69 -9.55
C PRO A 133 -12.82 12.65 -9.75
N GLU A 134 -13.19 11.40 -10.04
CA GLU A 134 -12.24 10.27 -10.10
C GLU A 134 -10.99 10.50 -10.98
N PRO A 135 -11.09 11.06 -12.20
CA PRO A 135 -9.87 11.35 -12.97
C PRO A 135 -8.94 12.35 -12.30
N GLU A 136 -9.50 13.34 -11.59
CA GLU A 136 -8.74 14.40 -10.93
C GLU A 136 -8.11 13.92 -9.62
N LEU A 137 -8.84 13.16 -8.79
CA LEU A 137 -8.26 12.55 -7.58
C LEU A 137 -7.11 11.60 -7.95
N VAL A 138 -7.28 10.79 -9.00
CA VAL A 138 -6.23 9.86 -9.45
C VAL A 138 -4.98 10.63 -9.86
N ARG A 139 -5.15 11.67 -10.68
CA ARG A 139 -4.05 12.52 -11.15
C ARG A 139 -3.31 13.18 -9.99
N ARG A 140 -4.03 13.74 -9.01
CA ARG A 140 -3.43 14.42 -7.86
C ARG A 140 -2.72 13.45 -6.91
N CYS A 141 -3.32 12.30 -6.61
CA CYS A 141 -2.68 11.29 -5.78
C CYS A 141 -1.40 10.75 -6.45
N ALA A 142 -1.47 10.42 -7.74
CA ALA A 142 -0.32 9.94 -8.50
C ALA A 142 0.81 10.98 -8.51
N ALA A 143 0.49 12.26 -8.74
CA ALA A 143 1.47 13.35 -8.71
C ALA A 143 2.11 13.52 -7.33
N TYR A 144 1.31 13.49 -6.25
CA TYR A 144 1.82 13.57 -4.88
C TYR A 144 2.78 12.40 -4.57
N LYS A 145 2.32 11.17 -4.81
CA LYS A 145 3.11 9.95 -4.59
C LYS A 145 4.42 9.98 -5.38
N ALA A 146 4.36 10.34 -6.67
CA ALA A 146 5.54 10.46 -7.51
C ALA A 146 6.52 11.51 -6.98
N ALA A 147 6.04 12.69 -6.59
CA ALA A 147 6.90 13.75 -6.04
C ALA A 147 7.60 13.32 -4.75
N VAL A 148 6.90 12.63 -3.84
CA VAL A 148 7.51 12.10 -2.61
C VAL A 148 8.53 11.01 -2.92
N CYS A 149 8.20 10.05 -3.80
CA CYS A 149 9.11 8.97 -4.18
C CYS A 149 10.35 9.49 -4.93
N LEU A 150 10.23 10.51 -5.78
CA LEU A 150 11.38 11.08 -6.50
C LEU A 150 12.35 11.84 -5.58
N ARG A 151 11.87 12.41 -4.48
CA ARG A 151 12.71 13.08 -3.47
C ARG A 151 13.50 12.09 -2.63
N ASP A 152 13.01 10.87 -2.48
CA ASP A 152 13.65 9.81 -1.70
C ASP A 152 13.40 8.44 -2.33
N PRO A 153 14.14 8.12 -3.42
CA PRO A 153 13.88 6.95 -4.25
C PRO A 153 13.97 5.62 -3.52
N HIS A 154 14.80 5.53 -2.48
CA HIS A 154 15.12 4.29 -1.76
C HIS A 154 14.57 4.27 -0.32
N GLU A 155 13.71 5.23 0.05
CA GLU A 155 13.04 5.29 1.36
C GLU A 155 14.00 5.39 2.55
N HIS A 156 14.94 6.32 2.49
CA HIS A 156 15.90 6.59 3.57
C HIS A 156 15.56 7.85 4.39
N GLY A 157 14.51 8.59 4.04
CA GLY A 157 14.13 9.81 4.73
C GLY A 157 12.68 10.21 4.51
N PRO A 158 12.40 11.29 3.75
CA PRO A 158 11.09 11.93 3.72
C PRO A 158 9.97 11.04 3.14
N ARG A 159 10.30 9.96 2.42
CA ARG A 159 9.27 9.02 1.91
C ARG A 159 8.55 8.27 3.01
N ALA A 160 9.12 8.20 4.22
CA ALA A 160 8.53 7.54 5.37
C ALA A 160 7.13 8.07 5.72
N VAL A 161 6.80 9.32 5.38
CA VAL A 161 5.46 9.91 5.62
C VAL A 161 4.33 9.16 4.91
N LEU A 162 4.64 8.44 3.82
CA LEU A 162 3.65 7.62 3.08
C LEU A 162 3.16 6.42 3.89
N ASN A 163 3.82 6.12 5.02
CA ASN A 163 3.44 5.06 5.95
C ASN A 163 2.44 5.54 7.03
N LEU A 164 1.79 6.70 6.86
CA LEU A 164 0.66 7.10 7.70
C LEU A 164 -0.39 5.98 7.75
N GLY A 165 -0.71 5.53 8.97
CA GLY A 165 -1.60 4.39 9.25
C GLY A 165 -1.03 2.99 8.95
N HIS A 166 0.06 2.87 8.18
CA HIS A 166 0.57 1.59 7.70
C HIS A 166 1.16 0.70 8.79
N THR A 167 1.67 1.29 9.88
CA THR A 167 2.15 0.53 11.03
C THR A 167 1.05 -0.38 11.60
N PHE A 168 -0.16 0.17 11.78
CA PHE A 168 -1.32 -0.61 12.23
C PHE A 168 -1.89 -1.49 11.12
N ALA A 169 -1.94 -0.98 9.88
CA ALA A 169 -2.46 -1.75 8.74
C ALA A 169 -1.70 -3.07 8.55
N HIS A 170 -0.36 -3.02 8.50
CA HIS A 170 0.48 -4.20 8.35
C HIS A 170 0.35 -5.16 9.54
N ALA A 171 0.10 -4.64 10.75
CA ALA A 171 -0.14 -5.46 11.93
C ALA A 171 -1.41 -6.31 11.76
N LEU A 172 -2.50 -5.68 11.34
CA LEU A 172 -3.78 -6.35 11.08
C LEU A 172 -3.66 -7.35 9.92
N GLU A 173 -3.02 -6.95 8.82
CA GLU A 173 -2.82 -7.83 7.66
C GLU A 173 -1.97 -9.06 8.00
N GLY A 174 -0.93 -8.91 8.83
CA GLY A 174 -0.07 -10.00 9.29
C GLY A 174 -0.79 -11.00 10.20
N ALA A 175 -1.84 -10.55 10.89
CA ALA A 175 -2.69 -11.38 11.75
C ALA A 175 -3.85 -12.05 11.01
N ALA A 176 -4.24 -11.53 9.86
CA ALA A 176 -5.48 -11.88 9.19
C ALA A 176 -5.40 -13.07 8.21
N ASP A 177 -4.21 -13.59 7.88
CA ASP A 177 -4.03 -14.64 6.85
C ASP A 177 -4.75 -14.33 5.52
N GLY A 178 -4.83 -13.05 5.14
CA GLY A 178 -5.49 -12.60 3.92
C GLY A 178 -7.02 -12.39 4.02
N THR A 179 -7.61 -12.54 5.20
CA THR A 179 -9.05 -12.26 5.42
C THR A 179 -9.38 -10.77 5.50
N VAL A 180 -8.41 -9.95 5.92
CA VAL A 180 -8.53 -8.48 5.95
C VAL A 180 -7.90 -7.90 4.70
N GLY A 181 -8.66 -7.09 3.96
CA GLY A 181 -8.18 -6.41 2.76
C GLY A 181 -7.24 -5.26 3.11
N HIS A 182 -6.28 -4.96 2.22
CA HIS A 182 -5.30 -3.89 2.44
C HIS A 182 -5.97 -2.53 2.72
N GLY A 183 -6.92 -2.10 1.88
CA GLY A 183 -7.62 -0.83 2.08
C GLY A 183 -8.43 -0.76 3.39
N GLU A 184 -8.98 -1.87 3.86
CA GLU A 184 -9.67 -1.96 5.15
C GLU A 184 -8.69 -1.79 6.31
N ALA A 185 -7.53 -2.46 6.23
CA ALA A 185 -6.46 -2.33 7.21
C ALA A 185 -5.89 -0.91 7.25
N VAL A 186 -5.69 -0.28 6.08
CA VAL A 186 -5.23 1.12 5.97
C VAL A 186 -6.25 2.07 6.55
N ALA A 187 -7.55 1.90 6.26
CA ALA A 187 -8.61 2.75 6.83
C ALA A 187 -8.63 2.70 8.37
N LEU A 188 -8.54 1.51 8.96
CA LEU A 188 -8.43 1.36 10.42
C LEU A 188 -7.12 1.96 10.96
N GLY A 189 -6.01 1.73 10.27
CA GLY A 189 -4.72 2.28 10.65
C GLY A 189 -4.67 3.81 10.61
N LEU A 190 -5.34 4.44 9.64
CA LEU A 190 -5.53 5.89 9.58
C LEU A 190 -6.28 6.38 10.81
N LEU A 191 -7.38 5.74 11.21
CA LEU A 191 -8.11 6.16 12.41
C LEU A 191 -7.25 6.07 13.68
N ALA A 192 -6.50 4.98 13.86
CA ALA A 192 -5.58 4.87 15.00
C ALA A 192 -4.51 5.97 14.98
N ALA A 193 -3.89 6.22 13.83
CA ALA A 193 -2.88 7.27 13.69
C ALA A 193 -3.46 8.67 13.93
N LEU A 194 -4.65 8.97 13.43
CA LEU A 194 -5.30 10.28 13.61
C LEU A 194 -5.74 10.52 15.05
N ARG A 195 -6.29 9.50 15.73
CA ARG A 195 -6.65 9.60 17.16
C ARG A 195 -5.40 9.85 18.02
N LEU A 196 -4.32 9.11 17.78
CA LEU A 196 -3.02 9.37 18.42
C LEU A 196 -2.48 10.75 18.05
N SER A 197 -2.68 11.22 16.82
CA SER A 197 -2.27 12.57 16.41
C SER A 197 -3.01 13.66 17.19
N SER A 198 -4.31 13.47 17.45
CA SER A 198 -5.09 14.39 18.29
C SER A 198 -4.60 14.41 19.72
N GLU A 199 -4.31 13.24 20.28
CA GLU A 199 -3.87 13.09 21.68
C GLU A 199 -2.43 13.58 21.91
N GLU A 200 -1.52 13.36 20.96
CA GLU A 200 -0.08 13.60 21.13
C GLU A 200 0.41 14.90 20.46
N LEU A 201 -0.23 15.33 19.36
CA LEU A 201 0.19 16.47 18.54
C LEU A 201 -0.85 17.60 18.44
N GLY A 202 -2.04 17.41 19.02
CA GLY A 202 -3.10 18.42 19.02
C GLY A 202 -3.84 18.56 17.68
N LEU A 203 -3.82 17.53 16.82
CA LEU A 203 -4.67 17.47 15.62
C LEU A 203 -6.15 17.63 16.01
N ASP A 204 -6.90 18.47 15.27
CA ASP A 204 -8.35 18.60 15.47
C ASP A 204 -9.05 17.23 15.32
N PRO A 205 -9.75 16.73 16.37
CA PRO A 205 -10.50 15.49 16.30
C PRO A 205 -11.54 15.43 15.17
N ALA A 206 -11.99 16.58 14.65
CA ALA A 206 -12.86 16.66 13.48
C ALA A 206 -12.27 15.94 12.25
N VAL A 207 -10.95 15.98 12.06
CA VAL A 207 -10.26 15.29 10.95
C VAL A 207 -10.47 13.78 11.05
N SER A 208 -10.33 13.20 12.24
CA SER A 208 -10.54 11.76 12.44
C SER A 208 -12.00 11.35 12.23
N ARG A 209 -12.96 12.20 12.62
CA ARG A 209 -14.40 11.98 12.40
C ARG A 209 -14.76 12.00 10.92
N GLU A 210 -14.25 12.97 10.16
CA GLU A 210 -14.46 13.06 8.72
C GLU A 210 -13.94 11.80 8.00
N VAL A 211 -12.72 11.36 8.34
CA VAL A 211 -12.14 10.12 7.79
C VAL A 211 -12.98 8.89 8.14
N GLU A 212 -13.51 8.82 9.36
CA GLU A 212 -14.41 7.75 9.80
C GLU A 212 -15.74 7.76 9.02
N GLU A 213 -16.29 8.93 8.71
CA GLU A 213 -17.51 9.09 7.90
C GLU A 213 -17.32 8.70 6.43
N VAL A 214 -16.16 9.04 5.85
CA VAL A 214 -15.80 8.76 4.45
C VAL A 214 -15.49 7.27 4.26
N LEU A 215 -14.61 6.70 5.09
CA LEU A 215 -14.14 5.32 4.90
C LEU A 215 -15.07 4.28 5.53
N ARG A 216 -15.81 4.67 6.58
CA ARG A 216 -16.70 3.80 7.38
C ARG A 216 -16.03 2.47 7.76
N PRO A 217 -14.79 2.49 8.29
CA PRO A 217 -14.10 1.26 8.63
C PRO A 217 -14.83 0.55 9.77
N ARG A 218 -14.67 -0.76 9.85
CA ARG A 218 -15.23 -1.59 10.93
C ARG A 218 -14.12 -2.35 11.60
N PRO A 219 -14.14 -2.51 12.94
CA PRO A 219 -13.18 -3.36 13.62
C PRO A 219 -13.14 -4.76 13.01
N VAL A 220 -11.92 -5.27 12.80
CA VAL A 220 -11.70 -6.58 12.17
C VAL A 220 -11.56 -7.68 13.22
N ARG A 221 -11.85 -8.93 12.84
CA ARG A 221 -11.63 -10.09 13.71
C ARG A 221 -10.29 -10.74 13.40
N VAL A 222 -9.30 -10.44 14.23
CA VAL A 222 -7.95 -11.02 14.15
C VAL A 222 -7.44 -11.31 15.56
N ASP A 223 -6.46 -12.21 15.69
CA ASP A 223 -5.81 -12.45 16.97
C ASP A 223 -4.95 -11.23 17.37
N ARG A 224 -5.25 -10.64 18.53
CA ARG A 224 -4.59 -9.42 19.04
C ARG A 224 -3.10 -9.63 19.30
N GLU A 225 -2.71 -10.77 19.88
CA GLU A 225 -1.30 -11.07 20.14
C GLU A 225 -0.52 -11.27 18.85
N ARG A 226 -1.15 -11.87 17.84
CA ARG A 226 -0.56 -12.04 16.51
C ARG A 226 -0.43 -10.72 15.77
N ALA A 227 -1.42 -9.83 15.87
CA ALA A 227 -1.33 -8.48 15.32
C ALA A 227 -0.19 -7.70 15.99
N TRP A 228 -0.11 -7.79 17.32
CA TRP A 228 0.97 -7.20 18.09
C TRP A 228 2.36 -7.77 17.72
N ALA A 229 2.48 -9.08 17.57
CA ALA A 229 3.71 -9.75 17.16
C ALA A 229 4.13 -9.34 15.73
N SER A 230 3.18 -8.98 14.87
CA SER A 230 3.43 -8.51 13.50
C SER A 230 4.10 -7.13 13.50
N LEU A 231 3.75 -6.23 14.44
CA LEU A 231 4.50 -4.97 14.68
C LEU A 231 5.95 -5.24 15.11
N GLY A 232 6.17 -6.33 15.86
CA GLY A 232 7.48 -6.71 16.41
C GLY A 232 8.58 -6.96 15.36
N ARG A 233 8.21 -7.26 14.11
CA ARG A 233 9.17 -7.45 13.02
C ARG A 233 9.80 -6.14 12.57
N ASP A 234 9.02 -5.05 12.58
CA ASP A 234 9.53 -3.69 12.37
C ASP A 234 10.31 -3.17 13.58
N LYS A 235 9.88 -3.50 14.82
CA LYS A 235 10.60 -3.13 16.05
C LYS A 235 12.08 -3.56 16.04
N LYS A 236 12.42 -4.72 15.48
CA LYS A 236 13.80 -5.23 15.42
C LYS A 236 14.72 -4.39 14.52
N ARG A 237 14.17 -3.68 13.52
CA ARG A 237 14.94 -2.83 12.61
C ARG A 237 15.22 -1.43 13.20
N ALA A 238 14.45 -1.00 14.21
CA ALA A 238 14.51 0.35 14.79
C ALA A 238 14.95 0.37 16.27
N GLY A 239 15.77 -0.59 16.72
CA GLY A 239 16.30 -0.59 18.10
C GLY A 239 15.26 -0.93 19.17
N GLY A 240 14.22 -1.68 18.82
CA GLY A 240 13.20 -2.17 19.74
C GLY A 240 11.97 -1.27 19.91
N ARG A 241 11.91 -0.12 19.21
CA ARG A 241 10.81 0.84 19.31
C ARG A 241 9.96 0.89 18.04
N VAL A 242 8.66 1.14 18.21
CA VAL A 242 7.73 1.36 17.08
C VAL A 242 7.81 2.83 16.70
N ARG A 243 8.13 3.10 15.43
CA ARG A 243 8.10 4.44 14.87
C ARG A 243 6.81 4.63 14.08
N LEU A 244 6.04 5.61 14.50
CA LEU A 244 4.77 5.97 13.87
C LEU A 244 4.96 7.17 12.95
N VAL A 245 4.03 7.28 12.00
CA VAL A 245 3.76 8.54 11.30
C VAL A 245 2.44 9.08 11.85
N LEU A 246 2.50 10.29 12.38
CA LEU A 246 1.36 11.05 12.91
C LEU A 246 1.20 12.35 12.09
N LEU A 247 0.20 13.17 12.44
CA LEU A 247 -0.19 14.36 11.69
C LEU A 247 -0.42 15.54 12.64
N GLU A 248 0.33 16.64 12.52
CA GLU A 248 0.06 17.86 13.32
C GLU A 248 -1.19 18.59 12.82
N ALA A 249 -1.34 18.64 11.50
CA ALA A 249 -2.48 19.17 10.77
C ALA A 249 -2.50 18.52 9.38
N PRO A 250 -3.62 18.51 8.64
CA PRO A 250 -3.60 18.12 7.23
C PRO A 250 -2.47 18.84 6.48
N GLY A 251 -1.65 18.08 5.74
CA GLY A 251 -0.46 18.59 5.04
C GLY A 251 0.81 18.70 5.89
N ARG A 252 0.76 18.37 7.19
CA ARG A 252 1.90 18.44 8.13
C ARG A 252 2.17 17.10 8.83
N PRO A 253 2.64 16.07 8.10
CA PRO A 253 2.98 14.78 8.69
C PRO A 253 4.27 14.84 9.51
N VAL A 254 4.31 14.08 10.60
CA VAL A 254 5.48 13.88 11.46
C VAL A 254 5.83 12.40 11.48
N SER A 255 6.97 12.05 10.90
CA SER A 255 7.49 10.68 10.88
C SER A 255 8.46 10.41 12.02
N GLY A 256 8.50 9.17 12.50
CA GLY A 256 9.48 8.77 13.53
C GLY A 256 9.02 9.06 14.96
N VAL A 257 7.71 9.27 15.16
CA VAL A 257 7.15 9.47 16.50
C VAL A 257 7.23 8.15 17.27
N GLU A 258 7.84 8.19 18.45
CA GLU A 258 7.94 7.05 19.35
C GLU A 258 6.99 7.27 20.54
N LEU A 259 6.07 6.32 20.75
CA LEU A 259 5.14 6.35 21.88
C LEU A 259 5.39 5.16 22.83
N PRO A 260 4.98 5.25 24.11
CA PRO A 260 5.03 4.13 25.02
C PRO A 260 4.31 2.90 24.46
N GLU A 261 4.87 1.72 24.71
CA GLU A 261 4.36 0.46 24.15
C GLU A 261 2.87 0.23 24.43
N GLY A 262 2.44 0.49 25.66
CA GLY A 262 1.03 0.34 26.07
C GLY A 262 0.07 1.24 25.29
N ARG A 263 0.51 2.43 24.84
CA ARG A 263 -0.30 3.35 24.04
C ARG A 263 -0.51 2.82 22.63
N VAL A 264 0.57 2.34 22.01
CA VAL A 264 0.50 1.72 20.67
C VAL A 264 -0.35 0.45 20.70
N ARG A 265 -0.22 -0.37 21.75
CA ARG A 265 -1.00 -1.59 21.91
C ARG A 265 -2.49 -1.30 22.11
N ALA A 266 -2.84 -0.36 22.98
CA ALA A 266 -4.22 0.07 23.18
C ALA A 266 -4.86 0.60 21.88
N ALA A 267 -4.11 1.38 21.10
CA ALA A 267 -4.57 1.86 19.79
C ALA A 267 -4.80 0.72 18.79
N LEU A 268 -3.94 -0.30 18.76
CA LEU A 268 -4.13 -1.49 17.93
C LEU A 268 -5.33 -2.32 18.38
N ASP A 269 -5.46 -2.59 19.67
CA ASP A 269 -6.53 -3.43 20.22
C ASP A 269 -7.92 -2.83 19.96
N ALA A 270 -8.03 -1.50 19.94
CA ALA A 270 -9.25 -0.79 19.59
C ALA A 270 -9.72 -1.00 18.13
N LEU A 271 -8.84 -1.49 17.24
CA LEU A 271 -9.16 -1.82 15.84
C LEU A 271 -9.70 -3.26 15.69
N VAL A 272 -9.63 -4.06 16.74
CA VAL A 272 -10.01 -5.48 16.72
C VAL A 272 -11.35 -5.65 17.43
N ALA A 273 -12.32 -6.23 16.73
CA ALA A 273 -13.63 -6.55 17.30
C ALA A 273 -13.51 -7.45 18.54
N GLU A 274 -14.50 -7.38 19.43
CA GLU A 274 -14.65 -8.32 20.55
C GLU A 274 -14.84 -9.77 20.08
#